data_AF-A0AAV2SUC2-F1
#
_entry.id   AF-A0AAV2SUC2-F1
#
_cell.length_a   1.000
_cell.length_b   1.000
_cell.length_c   1.000
_cell.angle_alpha   90.00
_cell.angle_beta   90.00
_cell.angle_gamma   90.00
#
_symmetry.space_group_name_H-M   'P 1'
#
loop_
_entity.id
_entity.type
_entity.pdbx_description
1 polymer ?
#
loop_
_entity_poly.entity_id
_entity_poly.type
_entity_poly.pdbx_seq_one_letter_code
_entity_poly.pdbx_strand_id
1 'polypeptide(L)'
;MGTLLALLLTYSMSSLFHGLNFQLGAVLLSLGIYTYTEHSLRQKLANAFSACILARPCQQNCQHHYQGHSWFSVSTNLFFGLLAMFHLAYLGVMFDSSSSQQETGYSMEHTIAKWAGLDFASHIVMFFMYIVNSIL
;
A
#
# COMPACT_ATOMS: atom_id res chain seq x y z
N MET A 1 2.43 -13.55 -7.93
CA MET A 1 3.49 -12.53 -7.85
C MET A 1 3.77 -11.81 -9.18
N GLY A 2 3.30 -12.29 -10.35
CA GLY A 2 3.61 -11.65 -11.65
C GLY A 2 2.73 -10.46 -12.07
N THR A 3 1.49 -10.37 -11.59
CA THR A 3 0.50 -9.39 -12.11
C THR A 3 0.85 -7.94 -11.75
N LEU A 4 1.40 -7.71 -10.55
CA LEU A 4 1.79 -6.38 -10.06
C LEU A 4 3.05 -5.88 -10.78
N LEU A 5 4.02 -6.77 -11.00
CA LEU A 5 5.21 -6.47 -11.80
C LEU A 5 4.86 -6.16 -13.26
N ALA A 6 3.93 -6.92 -13.84
CA ALA A 6 3.43 -6.67 -15.19
C ALA A 6 2.75 -5.30 -15.30
N LEU A 7 1.87 -4.95 -14.34
CA LEU A 7 1.24 -3.64 -14.29
C LEU A 7 2.26 -2.51 -14.11
N LEU A 8 3.22 -2.67 -13.20
CA LEU A 8 4.29 -1.69 -13.00
C LEU A 8 5.12 -1.51 -14.27
N LEU A 9 5.48 -2.59 -14.96
CA LEU A 9 6.24 -2.51 -16.21
C LEU A 9 5.44 -1.88 -17.35
N THR A 10 4.16 -2.24 -17.50
CA THR A 10 3.30 -1.66 -18.54
C THR A 10 3.08 -0.16 -18.31
N TYR A 11 2.82 0.26 -17.06
CA TYR A 11 2.68 1.69 -16.73
C TYR A 11 4.01 2.44 -16.79
N SER A 12 5.13 1.81 -16.39
CA SER A 12 6.47 2.39 -16.52
C SER A 12 6.81 2.64 -17.98
N MET A 13 6.62 1.65 -18.85
CA MET A 13 6.83 1.78 -20.29
C MET A 13 5.88 2.79 -20.92
N SER A 14 4.60 2.80 -20.53
CA SER A 14 3.62 3.78 -21.00
C SER A 14 4.00 5.21 -20.60
N SER A 15 4.52 5.42 -19.38
CA SER A 15 5.02 6.72 -18.93
C SER A 15 6.32 7.16 -19.63
N LEU A 16 7.15 6.19 -20.04
CA LEU A 16 8.37 6.43 -20.81
C LEU A 16 8.07 6.93 -22.24
N PHE A 17 7.00 6.40 -22.84
CA PHE A 17 6.62 6.70 -24.23
C PHE A 17 5.69 7.91 -24.40
N HIS A 18 4.96 8.35 -23.36
CA HIS A 18 3.98 9.44 -23.47
C HIS A 18 4.32 10.72 -22.65
N GLY A 19 5.51 10.82 -22.06
CA GLY A 19 5.91 11.98 -21.25
C GLY A 19 5.78 11.68 -19.77
N LEU A 20 6.91 11.31 -19.17
CA LEU A 20 7.15 10.96 -17.76
C LEU A 20 6.23 11.67 -16.75
N ASN A 21 5.06 11.09 -16.49
CA ASN A 21 4.18 11.60 -15.45
C ASN A 21 4.63 11.05 -14.08
N PHE A 22 5.64 11.71 -13.52
CA PHE A 22 6.30 11.33 -12.26
C PHE A 22 5.30 11.08 -11.12
N GLN A 23 4.21 11.84 -11.07
CA GLN A 23 3.16 11.73 -10.06
C GLN A 23 2.50 10.34 -10.06
N LEU A 24 2.09 9.84 -11.24
CA LEU A 24 1.49 8.50 -11.37
C LEU A 24 2.49 7.39 -11.00
N GLY A 25 3.73 7.50 -11.46
CA GLY A 25 4.79 6.54 -11.15
C GLY A 25 5.10 6.45 -9.65
N ALA A 26 5.28 7.60 -9.00
CA ALA A 26 5.56 7.67 -7.56
C ALA A 26 4.40 7.11 -6.71
N VAL A 27 3.16 7.41 -7.10
CA VAL A 27 1.97 6.88 -6.41
C VAL A 27 1.86 5.36 -6.53
N LEU A 28 1.98 4.82 -7.75
CA LEU A 28 1.88 3.37 -7.99
C LEU A 28 3.02 2.59 -7.34
N LEU A 29 4.25 3.12 -7.41
CA LEU A 29 5.41 2.54 -6.75
C LEU A 29 5.19 2.47 -5.23
N SER A 30 4.71 3.57 -4.63
CA SER A 30 4.41 3.64 -3.20
C SER A 30 3.36 2.62 -2.79
N LEU A 31 2.24 2.56 -3.53
CA LEU A 31 1.17 1.58 -3.29
C LEU A 31 1.69 0.13 -3.36
N GLY A 32 2.57 -0.15 -4.33
CA GLY A 32 3.20 -1.47 -4.46
C GLY A 32 4.02 -1.86 -3.25
N ILE A 33 4.88 -0.94 -2.76
CA ILE A 33 5.69 -1.15 -1.55
C ILE A 33 4.78 -1.33 -0.32
N TYR A 34 3.74 -0.50 -0.17
CA TYR A 34 2.82 -0.55 0.97
C TYR A 34 2.11 -1.91 1.04
N THR A 35 1.58 -2.36 -0.10
CA THR A 35 0.87 -3.65 -0.20
C THR A 35 1.80 -4.83 0.07
N TYR A 36 3.05 -4.77 -0.41
CA TYR A 36 4.05 -5.81 -0.16
C TYR A 36 4.40 -5.93 1.33
N THR A 37 4.69 -4.80 1.99
CA THR A 37 5.04 -4.76 3.40
C THR A 37 3.86 -5.24 4.27
N GLU A 38 2.64 -4.77 4.00
CA GLU A 38 1.44 -5.23 4.70
C GLU A 38 1.24 -6.75 4.52
N HIS A 39 1.43 -7.27 3.30
CA HIS A 39 1.29 -8.70 3.04
C HIS A 39 2.31 -9.53 3.82
N SER A 40 3.58 -9.12 3.80
CA SER A 40 4.66 -9.78 4.54
C SER A 40 4.38 -9.79 6.04
N LEU A 41 3.96 -8.64 6.58
CA LEU A 41 3.67 -8.49 8.01
C LEU A 41 2.46 -9.34 8.44
N ARG A 42 1.39 -9.38 7.64
CA ARG A 42 0.24 -10.28 7.91
C ARG A 42 0.65 -11.75 7.93
N GLN A 43 1.55 -12.19 7.05
CA GLN A 43 2.04 -13.59 7.03
C GLN A 43 2.79 -13.92 8.31
N LYS A 44 3.71 -13.05 8.74
CA LYS A 44 4.50 -13.26 9.96
C LYS A 44 3.63 -13.27 11.21
N LEU A 45 2.70 -12.32 11.31
CA LEU A 45 1.74 -12.26 12.42
C LEU A 45 0.81 -13.48 12.43
N ALA A 46 0.35 -13.95 11.27
CA ALA A 46 -0.51 -15.13 11.20
C ALA A 46 0.21 -16.38 11.72
N ASN A 47 1.50 -16.52 11.40
CA ASN A 47 2.33 -17.62 11.89
C ASN A 47 2.64 -17.47 13.39
N ALA A 48 3.05 -16.27 13.83
CA ALA A 48 3.41 -16.00 15.23
C ALA A 48 2.23 -16.20 16.20
N PHE A 49 1.03 -15.74 15.82
CA PHE A 49 -0.16 -15.83 16.66
C PHE A 49 -1.06 -17.04 16.31
N SER A 50 -0.68 -17.85 15.30
CA SER A 50 -1.52 -18.92 14.76
C SER A 50 -2.97 -18.46 14.53
N ALA A 51 -3.13 -17.38 13.78
CA ALA A 51 -4.40 -16.66 13.61
C ALA A 51 -4.77 -16.45 12.13
N CYS A 52 -6.06 -16.50 11.81
CA CYS A 52 -6.59 -16.31 10.45
C CYS A 52 -6.67 -14.83 9.99
N ILE A 53 -5.55 -14.11 10.06
CA ILE A 53 -5.45 -12.67 9.72
C ILE A 53 -4.89 -12.39 8.31
N LEU A 54 -4.81 -13.42 7.46
CA LEU A 54 -4.45 -13.25 6.05
C LEU A 54 -5.59 -12.56 5.29
N ALA A 55 -5.22 -11.84 4.22
CA ALA A 55 -6.20 -11.21 3.32
C ALA A 55 -7.09 -12.24 2.58
N ARG A 56 -6.63 -13.48 2.45
CA ARG A 56 -7.43 -14.59 1.89
C ARG A 56 -8.05 -15.40 3.02
N PRO A 57 -9.32 -15.83 2.88
CA PRO A 57 -9.93 -16.68 3.89
C PRO A 57 -9.14 -17.98 4.05
N CYS A 58 -8.97 -18.41 5.30
CA CYS A 58 -8.42 -19.71 5.64
C CYS A 58 -9.27 -20.83 5.01
N GLN A 59 -8.61 -21.92 4.58
CA GLN A 59 -9.29 -23.14 4.13
C GLN A 59 -10.13 -23.76 5.27
N GLN A 60 -11.13 -24.56 4.90
CA GLN A 60 -12.15 -25.12 5.82
C GLN A 60 -11.58 -25.97 6.98
N ASN A 61 -10.31 -26.39 6.91
CA ASN A 61 -9.63 -27.20 7.93
C ASN A 61 -8.31 -26.54 8.42
N CYS A 62 -8.35 -25.26 8.79
CA CYS A 62 -7.17 -24.54 9.29
C CYS A 62 -6.87 -24.91 10.75
N GLN A 63 -5.59 -25.19 11.05
CA GLN A 63 -5.10 -25.49 12.41
C GLN A 63 -4.75 -24.24 13.23
N HIS A 64 -5.27 -23.07 12.83
CA HIS A 64 -5.02 -21.83 13.56
C HIS A 64 -5.84 -21.80 14.85
N HIS A 65 -5.17 -21.47 15.96
CA HIS A 65 -5.79 -21.31 17.28
C HIS A 65 -6.87 -20.22 17.27
N TYR A 66 -6.62 -19.11 16.56
CA TYR A 66 -7.61 -18.05 16.35
C TYR A 66 -8.27 -18.19 14.99
N GLN A 67 -9.47 -18.78 14.99
CA GLN A 67 -10.30 -18.94 13.79
C GLN A 67 -10.72 -17.58 13.21
N GLY A 68 -11.10 -17.56 11.93
CA GLY A 68 -11.44 -16.33 11.20
C GLY A 68 -12.62 -15.53 11.80
N HIS A 69 -13.46 -16.18 12.62
CA HIS A 69 -14.60 -15.55 13.30
C HIS A 69 -14.27 -15.09 14.73
N SER A 70 -13.02 -15.29 15.19
CA SER A 70 -12.59 -14.78 16.48
C SER A 70 -12.52 -13.25 16.46
N TRP A 71 -12.90 -12.60 17.56
CA TRP A 71 -12.86 -11.15 17.69
C TRP A 71 -11.47 -10.57 17.38
N PHE A 72 -10.40 -11.27 17.78
CA PHE A 72 -9.02 -10.90 17.49
C PHE A 72 -8.72 -10.88 15.98
N SER A 73 -9.14 -11.92 15.25
CA SER A 73 -8.91 -12.02 13.81
C SER A 73 -9.68 -10.93 13.04
N VAL A 74 -10.93 -10.68 13.44
CA VAL A 74 -11.77 -9.63 12.85
C VAL A 74 -11.19 -8.24 13.13
N SER A 75 -10.82 -7.95 14.38
CA SER A 75 -10.24 -6.66 14.76
C SER A 75 -8.93 -6.38 14.02
N THR A 76 -8.06 -7.38 13.88
CA THR A 76 -6.79 -7.24 13.17
C THR A 76 -7.01 -7.00 11.67
N ASN A 77 -7.92 -7.75 11.04
CA ASN A 77 -8.28 -7.54 9.64
C ASN A 77 -8.91 -6.17 9.41
N LEU A 78 -9.77 -5.71 10.32
CA LEU A 78 -10.37 -4.37 10.26
C LEU A 78 -9.30 -3.29 10.35
N PHE A 79 -8.36 -3.42 11.29
CA PHE A 79 -7.24 -2.49 11.45
C PHE A 79 -6.42 -2.35 10.15
N PHE A 80 -6.01 -3.47 9.55
CA PHE A 80 -5.30 -3.41 8.28
C PHE A 80 -6.17 -2.88 7.14
N GLY A 81 -7.48 -3.16 7.14
CA GLY A 81 -8.41 -2.59 6.16
C GLY A 81 -8.49 -1.06 6.24
N LEU A 82 -8.58 -0.51 7.46
CA LEU A 82 -8.57 0.93 7.71
C LEU A 82 -7.24 1.56 7.29
N LEU A 83 -6.13 0.87 7.56
CA LEU A 83 -4.81 1.32 7.19
C LEU A 83 -4.61 1.33 5.65
N ALA A 84 -5.12 0.32 4.95
CA ALA A 84 -5.16 0.31 3.49
C ALA A 84 -6.01 1.48 2.94
N MET A 85 -7.19 1.74 3.52
CA MET A 85 -8.01 2.90 3.14
C MET A 85 -7.28 4.23 3.36
N PHE A 86 -6.58 4.38 4.48
CA PHE A 86 -5.76 5.56 4.77
C PHE A 86 -4.66 5.77 3.73
N HIS A 87 -3.90 4.71 3.39
CA HIS A 87 -2.88 4.78 2.34
C HIS A 87 -3.46 5.13 0.96
N LEU A 88 -4.59 4.51 0.59
CA LEU A 88 -5.28 4.80 -0.67
C LEU A 88 -5.79 6.24 -0.73
N ALA A 89 -6.35 6.77 0.35
CA ALA A 89 -6.81 8.16 0.42
C ALA A 89 -5.64 9.15 0.35
N TYR A 90 -4.55 8.88 1.08
CA TYR A 90 -3.32 9.68 1.05
C TYR A 90 -2.69 9.72 -0.35
N LEU A 91 -2.65 8.59 -1.04
CA LEU A 91 -2.15 8.52 -2.41
C LEU A 91 -3.15 9.13 -3.41
N GLY A 92 -4.45 8.98 -3.14
CA GLY A 92 -5.55 9.50 -3.95
C GLY A 92 -5.59 11.02 -4.02
N VAL A 93 -5.29 11.72 -2.92
CA VAL A 93 -5.26 13.20 -2.89
C VAL A 93 -4.19 13.80 -3.80
N MET A 94 -3.22 12.99 -4.25
CA MET A 94 -2.25 13.44 -5.26
C MET A 94 -2.90 13.68 -6.61
N PHE A 95 -4.06 13.07 -6.89
CA PHE A 95 -4.78 13.23 -8.16
C PHE A 95 -5.76 14.41 -8.20
N ASP A 96 -5.99 15.12 -7.08
CA ASP A 96 -6.90 16.26 -6.97
C ASP A 96 -6.34 17.58 -7.59
N SER A 97 -5.43 17.46 -8.55
CA SER A 97 -4.81 18.63 -9.19
C SER A 97 -5.65 19.12 -10.38
N SER A 98 -5.92 20.42 -10.40
CA SER A 98 -6.74 21.11 -11.40
C SER A 98 -6.27 20.84 -12.84
N SER A 99 -7.23 20.58 -13.72
CA SER A 99 -7.06 20.24 -15.15
C SER A 99 -6.22 21.23 -15.97
N SER A 100 -6.04 22.47 -15.48
CA SER A 100 -5.17 23.49 -16.10
C SER A 100 -3.67 23.19 -15.99
N GLN A 101 -3.24 22.31 -15.07
CA GLN A 101 -1.84 21.99 -14.81
C GLN A 101 -1.37 20.70 -15.53
N GLN A 102 -2.31 20.02 -16.21
CA GLN A 102 -2.05 18.84 -17.02
C GLN A 102 -1.24 19.18 -18.31
N GLU A 103 -1.34 20.43 -18.77
CA GLU A 103 -0.80 20.91 -20.05
C GLU A 103 0.69 21.32 -19.98
N THR A 104 1.23 21.63 -18.80
CA THR A 104 2.61 22.14 -18.63
C THR A 104 3.61 21.11 -18.12
N GLY A 105 3.16 19.88 -17.82
CA GLY A 105 3.97 18.84 -17.20
C GLY A 105 4.03 18.99 -15.67
N TYR A 106 3.85 17.87 -14.97
CA TYR A 106 3.93 17.83 -13.51
C TYR A 106 5.39 17.97 -13.06
N SER A 107 5.73 19.05 -12.36
CA SER A 107 7.07 19.20 -11.76
C SER A 107 7.20 18.32 -10.51
N MET A 108 8.31 17.56 -10.41
CA MET A 108 8.63 16.72 -9.25
C MET A 108 8.52 17.48 -7.93
N GLU A 109 8.93 18.76 -7.94
CA GLU A 109 8.90 19.63 -6.77
C GLU A 109 7.49 19.84 -6.21
N HIS A 110 6.47 19.94 -7.07
CA HIS A 110 5.10 20.15 -6.63
C HIS A 110 4.50 18.89 -5.98
N THR A 111 4.78 17.71 -6.52
CA THR A 111 4.34 16.43 -5.94
C THR A 111 5.01 16.20 -4.58
N ILE A 112 6.31 16.48 -4.46
CA ILE A 112 7.04 16.37 -3.19
C ILE A 112 6.56 17.42 -2.18
N ALA A 113 6.31 18.66 -2.62
CA ALA A 113 5.78 19.71 -1.75
C ALA A 113 4.39 19.37 -1.17
N LYS A 114 3.52 18.75 -1.97
CA LYS A 114 2.23 18.21 -1.51
C LYS A 114 2.42 17.12 -0.45
N TRP A 115 3.34 16.16 -0.65
CA TRP A 115 3.66 15.16 0.36
C TRP A 115 4.30 15.73 1.62
N ALA A 116 5.15 16.75 1.49
CA ALA A 116 5.73 17.46 2.61
C ALA A 116 4.67 18.20 3.43
N GLY A 117 3.66 18.78 2.78
CA GLY A 117 2.51 19.39 3.47
C GLY A 117 1.63 18.39 4.24
N LEU A 118 1.68 17.10 3.89
CA LEU A 118 1.02 16.00 4.59
C LEU A 118 1.96 15.28 5.59
N ASP A 119 3.12 15.88 5.88
CA ASP A 119 4.15 15.38 6.80
C ASP A 119 4.65 13.97 6.48
N PHE A 120 4.53 13.54 5.21
CA PHE A 120 4.84 12.17 4.80
C PHE A 120 4.16 11.09 5.67
N ALA A 121 3.01 11.37 6.27
CA ALA A 121 2.39 10.52 7.30
C ALA A 121 2.25 9.04 6.88
N SER A 122 1.79 8.80 5.64
CA SER A 122 1.69 7.45 5.07
C SER A 122 3.05 6.74 4.92
N HIS A 123 4.10 7.46 4.56
CA HIS A 123 5.44 6.90 4.44
C HIS A 123 6.03 6.55 5.82
N ILE A 124 5.75 7.35 6.84
CA ILE A 124 6.15 7.08 8.23
C ILE A 124 5.46 5.81 8.75
N VAL A 125 4.14 5.69 8.52
CA VAL A 125 3.38 4.48 8.88
C VAL A 125 3.94 3.26 8.17
N MET A 126 4.29 3.37 6.88
CA MET A 126 4.92 2.27 6.16
C MET A 126 6.29 1.90 6.74
N PHE A 127 7.13 2.90 7.07
CA PHE A 127 8.44 2.65 7.67
C PHE A 127 8.28 1.91 9.01
N PHE A 128 7.32 2.31 9.83
CA PHE A 128 6.98 1.61 11.07
C PHE A 128 6.59 0.15 10.80
N MET A 129 5.69 -0.10 9.83
CA MET A 129 5.31 -1.46 9.45
C MET A 129 6.50 -2.30 8.96
N TYR A 130 7.41 -1.68 8.21
CA TYR A 130 8.62 -2.35 7.74
C TYR A 130 9.53 -2.76 8.90
N ILE A 131 9.74 -1.88 9.89
CA ILE A 131 10.52 -2.18 11.09
C ILE A 131 9.87 -3.33 11.88
N VAL A 132 8.56 -3.27 12.13
CA VAL A 132 7.83 -4.36 12.80
C VAL A 132 7.99 -5.67 12.03
N ASN A 133 7.85 -5.63 10.70
CA ASN A 133 8.04 -6.80 9.84
C ASN A 133 9.48 -7.33 9.88
N SER A 134 10.49 -6.50 10.10
CA SER A 134 11.89 -6.92 10.20
C SER A 134 12.22 -7.55 11.56
N ILE A 135 11.46 -7.24 12.62
CA ILE A 135 11.68 -7.74 13.98
C ILE A 135 10.98 -9.10 14.21
N LEU A 136 9.79 -9.28 13.64
CA LEU A 136 9.02 -10.54 13.64
C LEU A 136 9.63 -11.60 12.72
#